data_AF-A0A142CQT0-F1
#
_entry.id   AF-A0A142CQT0-F1
#
_cell.length_a   1.000
_cell.length_b   1.000
_cell.length_c   1.000
_cell.angle_alpha   90.00
_cell.angle_beta   90.00
_cell.angle_gamma   90.00
#
_symmetry.space_group_name_H-M   'P 1'
#
loop_
_entity.id
_entity.type
_entity.pdbx_description
1 polymer ?
#
loop_
_entity_poly.entity_id
_entity_poly.type
_entity_poly.pdbx_seq_one_letter_code
_entity_poly.pdbx_strand_id
1 'polypeptide(L)'
;TVDKSCKQFTVNLSHPGNLPKNVMGHNWVLSTAADMQGVVTDGMASGLDKDYLKPDDSRVIAHTKLIGSGEKDSVTFDVSKLKEGEQYMFFCTFPGHSALMKGTLTLK
;
A
#
# COMPACT_ATOMS: atom_id res chain seq x y z
N THR A 1 3.44 -10.75 -8.93
CA THR A 1 2.73 -10.68 -10.23
C THR A 1 1.28 -11.03 -10.02
N VAL A 2 0.39 -10.31 -10.67
CA VAL A 2 -1.06 -10.57 -10.70
C VAL A 2 -1.38 -11.20 -12.06
N ASP A 3 -2.14 -12.30 -12.06
CA ASP A 3 -2.57 -12.97 -13.29
C ASP A 3 -3.74 -12.20 -13.92
N LYS A 4 -3.66 -11.92 -15.22
CA LYS A 4 -4.69 -11.16 -15.96
C LYS A 4 -6.03 -11.89 -16.09
N SER A 5 -6.06 -13.20 -15.86
CA SER A 5 -7.32 -13.95 -15.79
C SER A 5 -8.09 -13.71 -14.49
N CYS A 6 -7.44 -13.20 -13.44
CA CYS A 6 -8.12 -12.82 -12.21
C CYS A 6 -9.01 -11.59 -12.44
N LYS A 7 -10.25 -11.64 -11.97
CA LYS A 7 -11.14 -10.45 -11.94
C LYS A 7 -10.79 -9.52 -10.79
N GLN A 8 -10.52 -10.11 -9.64
CA GLN A 8 -10.14 -9.43 -8.41
C GLN A 8 -8.86 -10.02 -7.87
N PHE A 9 -8.06 -9.20 -7.21
CA PHE A 9 -6.85 -9.60 -6.51
C PHE A 9 -6.93 -9.12 -5.06
N THR A 10 -6.62 -10.02 -4.11
CA THR A 10 -6.68 -9.73 -2.68
C THR A 10 -5.29 -9.81 -2.06
N VAL A 11 -4.89 -8.75 -1.37
CA VAL A 11 -3.69 -8.72 -0.53
C VAL A 11 -4.11 -8.84 0.92
N ASN A 12 -3.50 -9.77 1.64
CA ASN A 12 -3.65 -9.92 3.08
C ASN A 12 -2.37 -9.46 3.76
N LEU A 13 -2.46 -8.44 4.60
CA LEU A 13 -1.35 -7.92 5.40
C LEU A 13 -1.52 -8.38 6.84
N SER A 14 -0.43 -8.88 7.43
CA SER A 14 -0.37 -9.26 8.84
C SER A 14 0.88 -8.69 9.47
N HIS A 15 0.77 -8.18 10.70
CA HIS A 15 1.90 -7.64 11.44
C HIS A 15 2.30 -8.58 12.60
N PRO A 16 3.30 -9.48 12.40
CA PRO A 16 3.68 -10.47 13.41
C PRO A 16 4.60 -9.93 14.51
N GLY A 17 5.08 -8.68 14.39
CA GLY A 17 5.90 -8.03 15.42
C GLY A 17 5.10 -7.62 16.66
N ASN A 18 5.81 -7.06 17.66
CA ASN A 18 5.28 -6.83 19.01
C ASN A 18 5.09 -5.34 19.36
N LEU A 19 5.24 -4.43 18.39
CA LEU A 19 5.13 -2.99 18.62
C LEU A 19 3.76 -2.44 18.13
N PRO A 20 3.19 -1.45 18.82
CA PRO A 20 1.91 -0.85 18.44
C PRO A 20 2.04 0.00 17.17
N LYS A 21 0.90 0.24 16.49
CA LYS A 21 0.87 0.89 15.17
C LYS A 21 1.40 2.32 15.13
N ASN A 22 1.34 3.05 16.26
CA ASN A 22 1.88 4.40 16.37
C ASN A 22 3.41 4.44 16.49
N VAL A 23 4.06 3.29 16.73
CA VAL A 23 5.51 3.15 16.86
C VAL A 23 6.11 2.42 15.66
N MET A 24 5.48 1.33 15.21
CA MET A 24 5.94 0.50 14.09
C MET A 24 4.76 0.06 13.25
N GLY A 25 3.94 1.02 12.81
CA GLY A 25 2.78 0.73 11.97
C GLY A 25 3.20 0.32 10.56
N HIS A 26 2.44 -0.60 9.98
CA HIS A 26 2.62 -0.99 8.59
C HIS A 26 1.29 -0.94 7.85
N ASN A 27 1.30 -0.37 6.66
CA ASN A 27 0.23 -0.54 5.69
C ASN A 27 0.84 -1.08 4.40
N TRP A 28 -0.03 -1.46 3.48
CA TRP A 28 0.33 -1.82 2.12
C TRP A 28 -0.43 -0.89 1.19
N VAL A 29 0.27 -0.18 0.33
CA VAL A 29 -0.28 0.82 -0.59
C VAL A 29 0.24 0.54 -1.98
N LEU A 30 -0.63 0.57 -2.98
CA LEU A 30 -0.31 0.38 -4.40
C LEU A 30 -0.52 1.67 -5.18
N SER A 31 0.49 2.07 -5.95
CA SER A 31 0.41 3.14 -6.95
C SER A 31 1.25 2.78 -8.19
N THR A 32 1.25 3.66 -9.19
CA THR A 32 2.30 3.63 -10.22
C THR A 32 3.66 3.91 -9.57
N ALA A 33 4.74 3.46 -10.21
CA ALA A 33 6.09 3.74 -9.75
C ALA A 33 6.42 5.25 -9.73
N ALA A 34 5.89 6.00 -10.71
CA ALA A 34 6.07 7.45 -10.80
C ALA A 34 5.38 8.20 -9.65
N ASP A 35 4.21 7.72 -9.22
CA ASP A 35 3.42 8.38 -8.18
C ASP A 35 3.90 8.08 -6.75
N MET A 36 4.65 6.99 -6.55
CA MET A 36 5.02 6.48 -5.22
C MET A 36 5.57 7.58 -4.30
N GLN A 37 6.51 8.38 -4.79
CA GLN A 37 7.15 9.41 -3.96
C GLN A 37 6.16 10.51 -3.53
N GLY A 38 5.24 10.89 -4.42
CA GLY A 38 4.19 11.87 -4.12
C GLY A 38 3.18 11.34 -3.10
N VAL A 39 2.76 10.08 -3.26
CA VAL A 39 1.86 9.40 -2.30
C VAL A 39 2.49 9.31 -0.91
N VAL A 40 3.76 8.91 -0.82
CA VAL A 40 4.49 8.85 0.46
C VAL A 40 4.56 10.21 1.13
N THR A 41 4.91 11.25 0.37
CA THR A 41 5.12 12.60 0.91
C THR A 41 3.82 13.19 1.45
N ASP A 42 2.73 13.10 0.69
CA ASP A 42 1.42 13.62 1.12
C ASP A 42 0.78 12.75 2.21
N GLY A 43 1.01 11.44 2.16
CA GLY A 43 0.57 10.51 3.19
C GLY A 43 1.21 10.80 4.55
N MET A 44 2.52 11.06 4.57
CA MET A 44 3.24 11.46 5.79
C MET A 44 2.64 12.71 6.43
N ALA A 45 2.25 13.71 5.62
CA ALA A 45 1.62 14.94 6.11
C ALA A 45 0.20 14.73 6.67
N SER A 46 -0.47 13.64 6.30
CA SER A 46 -1.85 13.34 6.72
C SER A 46 -1.94 12.72 8.12
N GLY A 47 -0.83 12.15 8.61
CA GLY A 47 -0.71 11.65 9.98
C GLY A 47 -1.38 10.29 10.25
N LEU A 48 -1.21 9.83 11.49
CA LEU A 48 -1.59 8.49 11.94
C LEU A 48 -3.10 8.20 11.81
N ASP A 49 -3.96 9.18 12.13
CA ASP A 49 -5.42 9.02 12.10
C ASP A 49 -5.96 8.82 10.67
N LYS A 50 -5.12 9.07 9.66
CA LYS A 50 -5.41 8.84 8.24
C LYS A 50 -4.57 7.70 7.67
N ASP A 51 -4.04 6.82 8.52
CA ASP A 51 -3.17 5.71 8.12
C ASP A 51 -1.90 6.15 7.36
N TYR A 52 -1.47 7.40 7.53
CA TYR A 52 -0.47 8.05 6.69
C TYR A 52 -0.81 8.01 5.20
N LEU A 53 -2.06 8.29 4.87
CA LEU A 53 -2.56 8.43 3.51
C LEU A 53 -3.34 9.73 3.37
N LYS A 54 -3.12 10.42 2.25
CA LYS A 54 -3.95 11.55 1.86
C LYS A 54 -5.37 11.04 1.56
N PRO A 55 -6.41 11.60 2.18
CA PRO A 55 -7.79 11.24 1.84
C PRO A 55 -8.06 11.45 0.34
N ASP A 56 -8.73 10.47 -0.26
CA ASP A 56 -9.16 10.51 -1.67
C ASP A 56 -8.01 10.73 -2.68
N ASP A 57 -6.80 10.25 -2.36
CA ASP A 57 -5.65 10.34 -3.26
C ASP A 57 -5.85 9.46 -4.51
N SER A 58 -6.13 10.11 -5.64
CA SER A 58 -6.37 9.45 -6.93
C SER A 58 -5.19 8.64 -7.46
N ARG A 59 -3.98 8.82 -6.90
CA ARG A 59 -2.79 8.04 -7.25
C ARG A 59 -2.77 6.66 -6.58
N VAL A 60 -3.54 6.47 -5.52
CA VAL A 60 -3.62 5.21 -4.79
C VAL A 60 -4.64 4.30 -5.44
N ILE A 61 -4.18 3.15 -5.94
CA ILE A 61 -5.01 2.15 -6.63
C ILE A 61 -5.76 1.28 -5.62
N ALA A 62 -5.06 0.89 -4.56
CA ALA A 62 -5.53 0.05 -3.47
C ALA A 62 -4.63 0.25 -2.24
N HIS A 63 -5.20 0.14 -1.05
CA HIS A 63 -4.42 0.14 0.18
C HIS A 63 -5.14 -0.61 1.31
N THR A 64 -4.37 -1.05 2.30
CA THR A 64 -4.88 -1.48 3.61
C THR A 64 -4.92 -0.29 4.57
N LYS A 65 -5.54 -0.49 5.74
CA LYS A 65 -5.34 0.32 6.95
C LYS A 65 -3.91 0.18 7.45
N LEU A 66 -3.51 1.10 8.33
CA LEU A 66 -2.28 0.95 9.11
C LEU A 66 -2.53 0.00 10.28
N ILE A 67 -1.77 -1.08 10.32
CA ILE A 67 -1.85 -2.13 11.35
C ILE A 67 -0.60 -2.16 12.22
N GLY A 68 -0.77 -2.51 13.48
CA GLY A 68 0.30 -2.78 14.45
C GLY A 68 0.30 -4.23 14.92
N SER A 69 1.07 -4.51 15.98
CA SER A 69 1.23 -5.84 16.57
C SER A 69 -0.06 -6.67 16.68
N GLY A 70 -0.06 -7.84 16.03
CA GLY A 70 -1.16 -8.80 16.10
C GLY A 70 -2.36 -8.48 15.22
N GLU A 71 -2.43 -7.27 14.66
CA GLU A 71 -3.49 -6.87 13.75
C GLU A 71 -3.25 -7.44 12.34
N LYS A 72 -4.35 -7.51 11.59
CA LYS A 72 -4.38 -7.94 10.18
C LYS A 72 -5.37 -7.04 9.44
N ASP A 73 -5.10 -6.82 8.18
CA ASP A 73 -6.05 -6.18 7.28
C ASP A 73 -5.92 -6.76 5.87
N SER A 74 -6.91 -6.54 5.04
CA SER A 74 -6.87 -6.96 3.63
C SER A 74 -7.45 -5.91 2.72
N VAL A 75 -6.98 -5.91 1.49
CA VAL A 75 -7.53 -5.09 0.42
C VAL A 75 -7.78 -5.96 -0.81
N THR A 76 -8.97 -5.82 -1.38
CA THR A 76 -9.34 -6.44 -2.65
C THR A 76 -9.56 -5.35 -3.67
N PHE A 77 -9.00 -5.52 -4.87
CA PHE A 77 -9.17 -4.58 -5.96
C PHE A 77 -9.38 -5.30 -7.30
N ASP A 78 -10.11 -4.65 -8.19
CA ASP A 78 -10.32 -5.15 -9.55
C ASP A 78 -9.02 -5.10 -10.35
N VAL A 79 -8.67 -6.22 -10.98
CA VAL A 79 -7.45 -6.35 -11.79
C VAL A 79 -7.51 -5.43 -13.01
N SER A 80 -8.70 -5.04 -13.47
CA SER A 80 -8.89 -4.06 -14.54
C SER A 80 -8.36 -2.66 -14.22
N LYS A 81 -8.01 -2.38 -12.96
CA LYS A 81 -7.30 -1.15 -12.58
C LYS A 81 -5.82 -1.18 -12.97
N LEU A 82 -5.29 -2.37 -13.27
CA LEU A 82 -3.92 -2.56 -13.73
C LEU A 82 -3.86 -2.57 -15.25
N LYS A 83 -2.75 -2.07 -15.80
CA LYS A 83 -2.45 -2.04 -17.22
C LYS A 83 -1.20 -2.86 -17.49
N GLU A 84 -1.22 -3.63 -18.57
CA GLU A 84 -0.04 -4.36 -19.04
C GLU A 84 1.04 -3.34 -19.48
N GLY A 85 2.30 -3.60 -19.11
CA GLY A 85 3.42 -2.69 -19.38
C GLY A 85 3.58 -1.51 -18.41
N GLU A 86 2.58 -1.22 -17.57
CA GLU A 86 2.69 -0.20 -16.52
C GLU A 86 3.52 -0.72 -15.33
N GLN A 87 4.35 0.16 -14.76
CA GLN A 87 5.18 -0.19 -13.60
C GLN A 87 4.46 0.21 -12.32
N TYR A 88 4.09 -0.77 -11.50
CA TYR A 88 3.50 -0.51 -10.19
C TYR A 88 4.48 -0.81 -9.06
N MET A 89 4.35 -0.02 -8.00
CA MET A 89 5.06 -0.21 -6.75
C MET A 89 4.06 -0.40 -5.63
N PHE A 90 4.32 -1.40 -4.78
CA PHE A 90 3.70 -1.47 -3.47
C PHE A 90 4.68 -1.05 -2.39
N PHE A 91 4.21 -0.36 -1.37
CA PHE A 91 5.05 0.21 -0.32
C PHE A 91 4.26 0.49 0.96
N CYS A 92 4.99 0.78 2.03
CA CYS A 92 4.45 1.28 3.30
C CYS A 92 4.61 2.80 3.38
N THR A 93 3.55 3.54 3.71
CA THR A 93 3.58 5.01 3.83
C THR A 93 3.85 5.51 5.24
N PHE A 94 4.00 4.62 6.22
CA PHE A 94 4.45 5.01 7.55
C PHE A 94 5.80 5.76 7.44
N PRO A 95 6.00 6.89 8.16
CA PRO A 95 7.15 7.76 7.98
C PRO A 95 8.49 7.01 7.99
N GLY A 96 9.24 7.12 6.88
CA GLY A 96 10.56 6.50 6.70
C GLY A 96 10.56 5.04 6.21
N HIS A 97 9.42 4.34 6.22
CA HIS A 97 9.40 2.91 5.90
C HIS A 97 9.57 2.63 4.40
N SER A 98 9.05 3.50 3.53
CA SER A 98 9.08 3.34 2.06
C SER A 98 10.50 3.26 1.46
N ALA A 99 11.54 3.66 2.21
CA ALA A 99 12.92 3.52 1.78
C ALA A 99 13.33 2.05 1.59
N LEU A 100 12.83 1.17 2.48
CA LEU A 100 13.15 -0.27 2.49
C LEU A 100 11.91 -1.14 2.21
N MET A 101 10.76 -0.77 2.76
CA MET A 101 9.50 -1.50 2.63
C MET A 101 8.79 -1.13 1.33
N LYS A 102 9.34 -1.61 0.21
CA LYS A 102 8.75 -1.47 -1.12
C LYS A 102 9.03 -2.68 -1.99
N GLY A 103 8.21 -2.91 -2.99
CA GLY A 103 8.40 -3.93 -4.00
C GLY A 103 7.61 -3.64 -5.26
N THR A 104 7.82 -4.44 -6.30
CA THR A 104 7.16 -4.26 -7.60
C THR A 104 5.90 -5.13 -7.69
N LEU A 105 4.88 -4.60 -8.36
CA LEU A 105 3.71 -5.37 -8.78
C LEU A 105 3.59 -5.26 -10.30
N THR A 106 3.41 -6.38 -10.97
CA THR A 106 3.25 -6.46 -12.42
C THR A 106 2.02 -7.30 -12.76
N LEU A 107 1.33 -6.93 -13.84
CA LEU A 107 0.26 -7.72 -14.45
C LEU A 107 0.88 -8.68 -15.48
N LYS A 108 0.41 -9.93 -15.53
CA LYS A 108 0.87 -10.95 -16.50
C LYS A 108 -0.28 -11.82 -16.99
#